data_AF-A0AAV3ZBF8-F1
#
_entry.id   AF-A0AAV3ZBF8-F1
#
_cell.length_a   1.000
_cell.length_b   1.000
_cell.length_c   1.000
_cell.angle_alpha   90.00
_cell.angle_beta   90.00
_cell.angle_gamma   90.00
#
_symmetry.space_group_name_H-M   'P 1'
#
loop_
_entity.id
_entity.type
_entity.pdbx_description
1 polymer ?
#
loop_
_entity_poly.entity_id
_entity_poly.type
_entity_poly.pdbx_seq_one_letter_code
_entity_poly.pdbx_strand_id
1 'polypeptide(L)'
;MASKFLVYIAVICVSCIAFCIVDSCLNKSKNCKVGDTTAKHGGVYMVLKNRICRLHLCENAKYSFLHFGCYLKGKCYKYKQRVNGKKCSQGGRWT
;
A
#
# COMPACT_ATOMS: atom_id res chain seq x y z
N MET A 1 23.85 -37.53 -38.40
CA MET A 1 22.57 -37.63 -37.65
C MET A 1 22.55 -36.59 -36.54
N ALA A 2 22.20 -35.36 -36.86
CA ALA A 2 22.18 -34.23 -35.92
C ALA A 2 21.06 -33.29 -36.32
N SER A 3 19.81 -33.73 -36.20
CA SER A 3 18.64 -32.90 -36.54
C SER A 3 17.39 -33.36 -35.78
N LYS A 4 17.51 -33.47 -34.46
CA LYS A 4 16.37 -33.72 -33.56
C LYS A 4 16.40 -32.91 -32.26
N PHE A 5 17.54 -32.31 -31.90
CA PHE A 5 17.69 -31.58 -30.64
C PHE A 5 17.13 -30.14 -30.68
N LEU A 6 17.15 -29.49 -31.84
CA LEU A 6 16.67 -28.11 -31.99
C LEU A 6 15.13 -27.99 -32.02
N VAL A 7 14.42 -29.08 -32.34
CA VAL A 7 12.95 -29.07 -32.37
C VAL A 7 12.36 -29.13 -30.95
N TYR A 8 13.06 -29.75 -29.99
CA TYR A 8 12.55 -29.92 -28.64
C TYR A 8 12.60 -28.64 -27.80
N ILE A 9 13.52 -27.72 -28.09
CA ILE A 9 13.63 -26.42 -27.39
C ILE A 9 12.52 -25.46 -27.86
N ALA A 10 12.05 -25.59 -29.09
CA ALA A 10 10.95 -24.76 -29.62
C ALA A 10 9.55 -25.25 -29.17
N VAL A 11 9.37 -26.57 -28.92
CA VAL A 11 8.05 -27.12 -28.54
C VAL A 11 7.76 -26.95 -27.04
N ILE A 12 8.77 -26.89 -26.17
CA ILE A 12 8.57 -26.51 -24.76
C ILE A 12 8.10 -25.04 -24.65
N CYS A 13 8.36 -24.24 -25.69
CA CYS A 13 7.93 -22.86 -25.75
C CYS A 13 6.43 -22.70 -26.10
N VAL A 14 5.71 -23.69 -26.66
CA VAL A 14 4.29 -23.48 -27.05
C VAL A 14 3.31 -24.13 -26.07
N SER A 15 3.71 -25.18 -25.36
CA SER A 15 2.83 -25.86 -24.40
C SER A 15 2.93 -25.32 -22.97
N CYS A 16 4.01 -24.59 -22.63
CA CYS A 16 4.15 -23.90 -21.33
C CYS A 16 3.63 -22.45 -21.34
N ILE A 17 3.34 -21.87 -22.51
CA ILE A 17 2.79 -20.51 -22.62
C ILE A 17 1.32 -20.45 -22.18
N ALA A 18 0.60 -21.57 -22.09
CA ALA A 18 -0.83 -21.55 -21.78
C ALA A 18 -1.19 -21.50 -20.28
N PHE A 19 -0.29 -21.78 -19.33
CA PHE A 19 -0.70 -21.83 -17.91
C PHE A 19 0.24 -21.23 -16.85
N CYS A 20 1.46 -20.81 -17.19
CA CYS A 20 2.39 -20.34 -16.15
C CYS A 20 3.06 -18.97 -16.37
N ILE A 21 2.85 -18.28 -17.50
CA ILE A 21 3.62 -17.06 -17.82
C ILE A 21 2.77 -15.77 -17.79
N VAL A 22 1.46 -15.84 -17.58
CA VAL A 22 0.59 -14.66 -17.51
C VAL A 22 -0.43 -14.78 -16.37
N ASP A 23 0.02 -14.78 -15.10
CA ASP A 23 -0.64 -13.96 -14.07
C ASP A 23 0.09 -13.92 -12.72
N SER A 24 1.07 -14.79 -12.44
CA SER A 24 1.79 -14.78 -11.15
C SER A 24 2.57 -13.49 -10.86
N CYS A 25 2.62 -12.52 -11.79
CA CYS A 25 3.24 -11.21 -11.58
C CYS A 25 2.28 -10.03 -11.73
N LEU A 26 1.00 -10.24 -12.06
CA LEU A 26 0.02 -9.14 -12.05
C LEU A 26 -0.57 -9.01 -10.65
N ASN A 27 0.30 -8.85 -9.63
CA ASN A 27 -0.14 -8.21 -8.40
C ASN A 27 -0.38 -6.74 -8.75
N LYS A 28 -1.49 -6.46 -9.43
CA LYS A 28 -1.99 -5.13 -9.72
C LYS A 28 -2.16 -4.48 -8.36
N SER A 29 -1.13 -3.76 -7.92
CA SER A 29 -1.10 -2.99 -6.69
C SER A 29 -2.41 -2.21 -6.57
N LYS A 30 -3.33 -2.73 -5.76
CA LYS A 30 -4.68 -2.17 -5.69
C LYS A 30 -4.67 -0.97 -4.75
N ASN A 31 -5.26 0.13 -5.21
CA ASN A 31 -5.53 1.30 -4.40
C ASN A 31 -6.57 0.97 -3.31
N CYS A 32 -6.53 1.70 -2.20
CA CYS A 32 -7.44 1.52 -1.09
C CYS A 32 -8.54 2.57 -1.15
N LYS A 33 -9.80 2.13 -1.10
CA LYS A 33 -10.95 3.03 -0.90
C LYS A 33 -11.17 3.25 0.59
N VAL A 34 -11.22 4.51 1.01
CA VAL A 34 -11.35 4.94 2.39
C VAL A 34 -12.43 6.00 2.43
N GLY A 35 -13.68 5.58 2.64
CA GLY A 35 -14.84 6.43 2.43
C GLY A 35 -14.86 6.94 0.98
N ASP A 36 -14.96 8.25 0.80
CA ASP A 36 -14.97 8.92 -0.50
C ASP A 36 -13.57 9.15 -1.10
N THR A 37 -12.50 8.82 -0.37
CA THR A 37 -11.12 9.03 -0.83
C THR A 37 -10.49 7.74 -1.34
N THR A 38 -9.77 7.82 -2.46
CA THR A 38 -8.96 6.70 -2.96
C THR A 38 -7.48 6.97 -2.68
N ALA A 39 -6.87 6.13 -1.84
CA ALA A 39 -5.44 6.17 -1.54
C ALA A 39 -4.66 5.26 -2.49
N LYS A 40 -3.54 5.75 -3.02
CA LYS A 40 -2.66 4.96 -3.88
C LYS A 40 -2.00 3.83 -3.10
N HIS A 41 -1.76 2.69 -3.75
CA HIS A 41 -0.92 1.65 -3.21
C HIS A 41 0.46 2.17 -2.80
N GLY A 42 0.97 1.74 -1.64
CA GLY A 42 2.19 2.26 -1.01
C GLY A 42 2.03 3.65 -0.40
N GLY A 43 0.87 4.28 -0.57
CA GLY A 43 0.57 5.61 -0.04
C GLY A 43 0.20 5.56 1.44
N VAL A 44 0.70 6.54 2.19
CA VAL A 44 0.28 6.81 3.56
C VAL A 44 -0.80 7.89 3.55
N TYR A 45 -1.91 7.65 4.23
CA TYR A 45 -3.00 8.61 4.35
C TYR A 45 -3.43 8.75 5.80
N MET A 46 -4.07 9.88 6.12
CA MET A 46 -4.57 10.19 7.45
C MET A 46 -6.09 10.11 7.48
N VAL A 47 -6.62 9.35 8.43
CA VAL A 47 -8.05 9.26 8.70
C VAL A 47 -8.34 9.96 10.02
N LEU A 48 -9.24 10.93 9.99
CA LEU A 48 -9.79 11.55 11.18
C LEU A 48 -11.03 10.78 11.62
N LYS A 49 -10.98 10.15 12.79
CA LYS A 49 -12.14 9.47 13.39
C LYS A 49 -12.22 9.81 14.86
N ASN A 50 -13.34 10.39 15.31
CA ASN A 50 -13.58 10.79 16.70
C ASN A 50 -12.48 11.69 17.29
N ARG A 51 -12.03 12.72 16.54
CA ARG A 51 -10.90 13.60 16.90
C ARG A 51 -9.55 12.89 17.09
N ILE A 52 -9.43 11.64 16.64
CA ILE A 52 -8.18 10.89 16.60
C ILE A 52 -7.73 10.79 15.14
N CYS A 53 -6.52 11.25 14.87
CA CYS A 53 -5.90 11.10 13.56
C CYS A 53 -5.15 9.77 13.53
N ARG A 54 -5.44 8.92 12.55
CA ARG A 54 -4.72 7.65 12.35
C ARG A 54 -4.05 7.66 11.00
N LEU A 55 -2.76 7.35 10.99
CA LEU A 55 -2.02 7.10 9.76
C LEU A 55 -2.21 5.64 9.37
N HIS A 56 -2.60 5.43 8.13
CA HIS A 56 -2.77 4.13 7.53
C HIS A 56 -1.91 4.03 6.27
N LEU A 57 -1.31 2.87 6.05
CA LEU A 57 -0.63 2.51 4.80
C LEU A 57 -1.60 1.71 3.94
N CYS A 58 -1.67 2.05 2.65
CA CYS A 58 -2.44 1.26 1.68
C CYS A 58 -1.56 0.19 1.02
N GLU A 59 -1.91 -1.08 1.19
CA GLU A 59 -1.22 -2.22 0.60
C GLU A 59 -2.25 -3.18 -0.01
N ASN A 60 -2.23 -3.35 -1.34
CA ASN A 60 -3.09 -4.27 -2.09
C ASN A 60 -4.58 -4.21 -1.70
N ALA A 61 -5.18 -3.00 -1.75
CA ALA A 61 -6.57 -2.71 -1.33
C ALA A 61 -6.89 -2.97 0.15
N LYS A 62 -5.90 -3.33 0.96
CA LYS A 62 -5.99 -3.41 2.41
C LYS A 62 -5.29 -2.23 3.03
N TYR A 63 -5.71 -1.85 4.23
CA TYR A 63 -5.08 -0.79 4.97
C TYR A 63 -4.50 -1.30 6.29
N SER A 64 -3.23 -0.97 6.50
CA SER A 64 -2.49 -1.31 7.72
C SER A 64 -2.40 -0.06 8.59
N PHE A 65 -2.73 -0.18 9.87
CA PHE A 65 -2.50 0.92 10.81
C PHE A 65 -1.00 1.10 11.04
N LEU A 66 -0.50 2.32 10.84
CA LEU A 66 0.91 2.65 11.09
C LEU A 66 1.09 3.31 12.44
N HIS A 67 0.44 4.45 12.66
CA HIS A 67 0.66 5.25 13.86
C HIS A 67 -0.46 6.25 14.14
N PHE A 68 -0.56 6.70 15.39
CA PHE A 68 -1.48 7.77 15.77
C PHE A 68 -0.86 9.15 15.50
N GLY A 69 -1.61 10.01 14.81
CA GLY A 69 -1.32 11.44 14.70
C GLY A 69 -2.13 12.24 15.72
N CYS A 70 -1.85 13.54 15.84
CA CYS A 70 -2.57 14.44 16.72
C CYS A 70 -3.55 15.30 15.94
N TYR A 71 -4.71 15.57 16.53
CA TYR A 71 -5.72 16.47 15.98
C TYR A 71 -5.64 17.83 16.66
N LEU A 72 -5.63 18.91 15.88
CA LEU A 72 -5.71 20.28 16.41
C LEU A 72 -6.44 21.19 15.41
N LYS A 73 -7.50 21.87 15.86
CA LYS A 73 -8.26 22.86 15.09
C LYS A 73 -8.67 22.39 13.67
N GLY A 74 -9.22 21.18 13.55
CA GLY A 74 -9.68 20.66 12.24
C GLY A 74 -8.59 20.01 11.39
N LYS A 75 -7.32 20.00 11.84
CA LYS A 75 -6.19 19.45 11.08
C LYS A 75 -5.54 18.29 11.81
N CYS A 76 -5.04 17.33 11.03
CA CYS A 76 -4.23 16.22 11.50
C CYS A 76 -2.74 16.51 11.36
N TYR A 77 -1.97 16.11 12.37
CA TYR A 77 -0.53 16.31 12.45
C TYR A 77 0.16 14.97 12.69
N LYS A 78 1.34 14.81 12.09
CA LYS A 78 2.13 13.59 12.21
C LYS A 78 2.70 13.45 13.62
N TYR A 79 2.98 12.22 14.03
CA TYR A 79 3.70 11.95 15.27
C TYR A 79 5.06 12.67 15.28
N LYS A 80 5.43 13.18 16.47
CA LYS A 80 6.59 14.04 16.73
C LYS A 80 6.56 15.43 16.06
N GLN A 81 5.51 15.78 15.32
CA GLN A 81 5.36 17.12 14.76
C GLN A 81 5.14 18.14 15.89
N ARG A 82 5.82 19.29 15.81
CA ARG A 82 5.64 20.42 16.73
C ARG A 82 4.69 21.45 16.13
N VAL A 83 3.73 21.90 16.92
CA VAL A 83 2.76 22.95 16.55
C VAL A 83 2.48 23.80 17.77
N ASN A 84 2.62 25.12 17.66
CA ASN A 84 2.42 26.08 18.76
C ASN A 84 3.15 25.68 20.06
N GLY A 85 4.41 25.26 19.95
CA GLY A 85 5.23 24.86 21.09
C GLY A 85 4.92 23.48 21.68
N LYS A 86 3.82 22.83 21.29
CA LYS A 86 3.46 21.47 21.73
C LYS A 86 3.92 20.44 20.73
N LYS A 87 4.35 19.27 21.22
CA LYS A 87 4.76 18.13 20.40
C LYS A 87 3.63 17.11 20.35
N CYS A 88 3.41 16.56 19.16
CA CYS A 88 2.53 15.41 19.02
C CYS A 88 3.21 14.16 19.57
N SER A 89 2.69 13.66 20.68
CA SER A 89 3.15 12.46 21.36
C SER A 89 2.37 11.22 20.93
N GLN A 90 2.88 10.06 21.35
CA GLN A 90 2.33 8.77 20.97
C GLN A 90 0.88 8.64 21.49
N GLY A 91 0.01 8.00 20.72
CA GLY A 91 -1.42 7.92 21.02
C GLY A 91 -2.23 9.17 20.63
N GLY A 92 -1.63 10.13 19.91
CA GLY A 92 -2.36 11.29 19.38
C GLY A 92 -2.61 12.41 20.39
N ARG A 93 -1.80 12.46 21.47
CA ARG A 93 -1.91 13.47 22.53
C ARG A 93 -0.88 14.57 22.33
N TRP A 94 -1.28 15.82 22.59
CA TRP A 94 -0.36 16.95 22.63
C TRP A 94 0.32 17.01 23.99
N THR A 95 1.65 17.10 23.98
CA THR A 95 2.51 17.30 25.15
C THR A 95 3.32 18.57 24.98
#